data_AF-A0A8X9A4G5-F1
#
_entry.id   AF-A0A8X9A4G5-F1
#
_cell.length_a   1.000
_cell.length_b   1.000
_cell.length_c   1.000
_cell.angle_alpha   90.00
_cell.angle_beta   90.00
_cell.angle_gamma   90.00
#
_symmetry.space_group_name_H-M   'P 1'
#
loop_
_entity.id
_entity.type
_entity.pdbx_description
1 polymer ?
#
loop_
_entity_poly.entity_id
_entity_poly.type
_entity_poly.pdbx_seq_one_letter_code
_entity_poly.pdbx_strand_id
1 'polypeptide(L)'
;MEQIIDLYLKQIRVGIPLRKAKSKKSRDAEAKTYKNRSESGRQRRTRRSPQTTRRRHRFILLRHHCLLPPPPLRSLRRRPHLQIPPHRPLNHPTKSSITASISRLLMEVEVKLRLPNKSAHQKLLAALSPFHAATHHQHNTFYDGSAAELSSRRAVLRLRFHEEPDRPKCFVTLKANAVLANGVSRVEEDEEEVDYSIGKACSENPQKLKDVDSRVLRRVKEEFGIESYVSLGGFKNVRNVFEWKGVELEIDQVSYEFGDMYEIECESVEPEKVKGIITEFLKENGIEYSDSVKSKFAIFRAGMLPS
;
A
#
# COMPACT_ATOMS: atom_id res chain seq x y z
N MET A 1 2.19 17.92 34.34
CA MET A 1 2.60 17.66 32.95
C MET A 1 3.76 18.55 32.49
N GLU A 2 4.17 19.57 33.25
CA GLU A 2 5.30 20.45 32.87
C GLU A 2 6.69 19.95 33.32
N GLN A 3 6.78 18.96 34.20
CA GLN A 3 8.09 18.46 34.69
C GLN A 3 8.76 17.41 33.78
N ILE A 4 8.06 16.88 32.76
CA ILE A 4 8.61 15.87 31.83
C ILE A 4 9.27 16.53 30.60
N ILE A 5 8.85 17.75 30.23
CA ILE A 5 9.41 18.49 29.09
C ILE A 5 10.81 19.03 29.41
N ASP A 6 11.09 19.34 30.67
CA ASP A 6 12.34 19.97 31.10
C ASP A 6 13.54 18.98 31.20
N LEU A 7 13.25 17.67 31.28
CA LEU A 7 14.26 16.62 31.24
C LEU A 7 14.74 16.30 29.81
N TYR A 8 13.88 16.48 28.82
CA TYR A 8 14.22 16.20 27.41
C TYR A 8 15.07 17.30 26.78
N LEU A 9 14.94 18.56 27.22
CA LEU A 9 15.70 19.69 26.67
C LEU A 9 17.11 19.83 27.26
N LYS A 10 17.41 19.20 28.40
CA LYS A 10 18.76 19.20 29.00
C LYS A 10 19.74 18.21 28.35
N GLN A 11 19.26 17.20 27.63
CA GLN A 11 20.13 16.21 26.96
C GLN A 11 20.70 16.68 25.61
N ILE A 12 20.21 17.80 25.06
CA ILE A 12 20.65 18.30 23.74
C ILE A 12 21.90 19.22 23.86
N ARG A 13 22.38 19.53 25.07
CA ARG A 13 23.43 20.54 25.32
C ARG A 13 24.79 20.04 25.82
N VAL A 14 25.12 18.76 25.65
CA VAL A 14 26.47 18.26 25.97
C VAL A 14 27.15 17.76 24.69
N GLY A 15 28.01 18.61 24.16
CA GLY A 15 28.72 18.38 22.90
C GLY A 15 29.86 17.38 22.99
N ILE A 16 30.15 16.74 21.86
CA ILE A 16 31.40 16.00 21.58
C ILE A 16 31.76 16.24 20.09
N PRO A 17 33.06 16.37 19.73
CA PRO A 17 33.50 17.25 18.64
C PRO A 17 33.70 16.57 17.28
N LEU A 18 33.49 17.35 16.22
CA LEU A 18 33.79 17.04 14.82
C LEU A 18 35.30 16.82 14.60
N ARG A 19 35.70 15.58 14.30
CA ARG A 19 37.01 15.28 13.72
C ARG A 19 36.98 15.42 12.20
N LYS A 20 37.86 16.29 11.70
CA LYS A 20 38.19 16.51 10.29
C LYS A 20 38.86 15.26 9.70
N ALA A 21 38.44 14.82 8.52
CA ALA A 21 39.24 13.96 7.65
C ALA A 21 39.49 14.66 6.30
N LYS A 22 40.75 14.62 5.89
CA LYS A 22 41.38 15.40 4.83
C LYS A 22 41.10 14.83 3.44
N SER A 23 41.11 15.74 2.46
CA SER A 23 41.10 15.49 1.03
C SER A 23 42.45 14.99 0.47
N LYS A 24 42.37 14.32 -0.69
CA LYS A 24 43.08 14.60 -1.97
C LYS A 24 44.06 13.52 -2.49
N LYS A 25 43.96 13.33 -3.82
CA LYS A 25 44.79 12.56 -4.79
C LYS A 25 44.43 11.06 -4.89
N SER A 26 44.27 10.46 -6.07
CA SER A 26 44.87 10.74 -7.38
C SER A 26 43.94 10.37 -8.55
N ARG A 27 44.10 11.11 -9.65
CA ARG A 27 43.63 10.78 -11.00
C ARG A 27 44.64 9.85 -11.69
N ASP A 28 44.17 9.25 -12.78
CA ASP A 28 44.88 8.76 -13.98
C ASP A 28 45.18 7.25 -14.10
N ALA A 29 45.03 6.79 -15.35
CA ALA A 29 45.14 5.43 -15.91
C ALA A 29 43.93 4.51 -15.61
N GLU A 30 43.25 3.86 -16.56
CA GLU A 30 43.75 3.25 -17.79
C GLU A 30 42.59 3.02 -18.77
N ALA A 31 42.78 3.43 -20.03
CA ALA A 31 41.96 3.09 -21.17
C ALA A 31 42.78 2.20 -22.11
N LYS A 32 42.08 1.34 -22.87
CA LYS A 32 42.56 0.32 -23.84
C LYS A 32 42.80 -1.02 -23.15
N THR A 33 42.15 -2.12 -23.53
CA THR A 33 42.34 -2.80 -24.82
C THR A 33 41.34 -3.96 -24.88
N TYR A 34 40.67 -4.20 -26.02
CA TYR A 34 40.38 -5.51 -26.64
C TYR A 34 39.42 -5.27 -27.83
N LYS A 35 39.96 -4.96 -29.01
CA LYS A 35 40.26 -5.89 -30.12
C LYS A 35 39.03 -6.45 -30.84
N ASN A 36 38.76 -5.80 -31.98
CA ASN A 36 38.18 -6.32 -33.21
C ASN A 36 38.40 -7.82 -33.47
N ARG A 37 37.34 -8.48 -33.94
CA ARG A 37 37.45 -9.47 -35.02
C ARG A 37 36.19 -9.46 -35.90
N SER A 38 36.39 -8.91 -37.10
CA SER A 38 35.79 -9.17 -38.42
C SER A 38 34.98 -10.47 -38.53
N GLU A 39 33.73 -10.43 -38.97
CA GLU A 39 33.26 -10.45 -40.39
C GLU A 39 33.47 -11.77 -41.14
N SER A 40 32.37 -12.18 -41.79
CA SER A 40 32.16 -13.11 -42.92
C SER A 40 31.22 -14.27 -42.54
N GLY A 41 30.13 -14.60 -43.25
CA GLY A 41 29.52 -14.06 -44.46
C GLY A 41 28.43 -15.04 -44.95
N ARG A 42 27.58 -14.57 -45.89
CA ARG A 42 26.70 -15.34 -46.82
C ARG A 42 25.45 -16.04 -46.25
N GLN A 43 24.32 -16.20 -46.94
CA GLN A 43 23.67 -15.58 -48.11
C GLN A 43 22.27 -16.24 -48.24
N ARG A 44 21.24 -15.43 -48.55
CA ARG A 44 20.05 -15.69 -49.42
C ARG A 44 19.27 -17.02 -49.35
N ARG A 45 17.93 -16.90 -49.19
CA ARG A 45 16.86 -17.23 -50.19
C ARG A 45 15.47 -17.15 -49.51
N THR A 46 14.64 -16.15 -49.83
CA THR A 46 13.53 -16.12 -50.80
C THR A 46 12.32 -17.04 -50.55
N ARG A 47 11.14 -16.39 -50.54
CA ARG A 47 9.84 -16.73 -51.20
C ARG A 47 8.62 -17.07 -50.33
N ARG A 48 7.60 -16.22 -50.59
CA ARG A 48 6.16 -16.50 -50.86
C ARG A 48 5.16 -16.63 -49.70
N SER A 49 4.30 -15.62 -49.65
CA SER A 49 2.87 -15.65 -49.27
C SER A 49 2.02 -16.49 -50.24
N PRO A 50 0.83 -16.96 -49.80
CA PRO A 50 -0.46 -16.38 -50.25
C PRO A 50 -1.47 -16.19 -49.08
N GLN A 51 -2.30 -15.13 -49.04
CA GLN A 51 -3.72 -15.07 -49.52
C GLN A 51 -4.56 -16.30 -49.10
N THR A 52 -5.78 -16.28 -48.55
CA THR A 52 -6.96 -15.39 -48.45
C THR A 52 -7.90 -16.07 -47.42
N THR A 53 -8.82 -15.42 -46.71
CA THR A 53 -10.20 -15.21 -47.17
C THR A 53 -11.04 -14.51 -46.09
N ARG A 54 -11.93 -13.66 -46.57
CA ARG A 54 -13.03 -12.98 -45.87
C ARG A 54 -14.05 -13.99 -45.33
N ARG A 55 -14.65 -13.71 -44.18
CA ARG A 55 -16.12 -13.84 -44.02
C ARG A 55 -16.64 -12.78 -43.05
N ARG A 56 -17.34 -11.80 -43.64
CA ARG A 56 -18.29 -10.91 -42.96
C ARG A 56 -19.56 -11.73 -42.72
N HIS A 57 -20.10 -11.70 -41.50
CA HIS A 57 -21.54 -11.76 -41.32
C HIS A 57 -22.01 -10.57 -40.50
N ARG A 58 -23.00 -9.90 -41.08
CA ARG A 58 -23.66 -8.68 -40.68
C ARG A 58 -25.03 -9.08 -40.13
N PHE A 59 -25.46 -8.35 -39.09
CA PHE A 59 -26.85 -8.07 -38.67
C PHE A 59 -27.76 -9.24 -38.28
N ILE A 60 -28.38 -9.13 -37.10
CA ILE A 60 -29.78 -8.69 -36.95
C ILE A 60 -29.95 -8.06 -35.56
N LEU A 61 -30.32 -6.78 -35.54
CA LEU A 61 -30.89 -6.07 -34.40
C LEU A 61 -32.40 -6.36 -34.41
N LEU A 62 -32.95 -6.81 -33.27
CA LEU A 62 -34.39 -6.74 -33.00
C LEU A 62 -34.57 -5.99 -31.68
N ARG A 63 -34.81 -4.69 -31.80
CA ARG A 63 -35.39 -3.84 -30.75
C ARG A 63 -36.88 -4.10 -30.74
N HIS A 64 -37.42 -4.64 -29.65
CA HIS A 64 -38.84 -4.47 -29.32
C HIS A 64 -38.96 -3.43 -28.21
N HIS A 65 -39.44 -2.25 -28.60
CA HIS A 65 -40.01 -1.25 -27.69
C HIS A 65 -41.38 -1.76 -27.24
N CYS A 66 -41.53 -2.10 -25.97
CA CYS A 66 -42.84 -2.16 -25.31
C CYS A 66 -43.07 -0.85 -24.58
N LEU A 67 -44.07 -0.11 -25.06
CA LEU A 67 -44.65 1.08 -24.47
C LEU A 67 -45.45 0.68 -23.22
N LEU A 68 -45.05 1.20 -22.05
CA LEU A 68 -45.90 1.18 -20.86
C LEU A 68 -46.77 2.46 -20.85
N PRO A 69 -48.08 2.36 -20.54
CA PRO A 69 -48.93 3.52 -20.36
C PRO A 69 -48.62 4.23 -19.02
N PRO A 70 -48.85 5.56 -18.93
CA PRO A 70 -48.63 6.32 -17.70
C PRO A 70 -49.71 6.02 -16.64
N PRO A 71 -49.39 6.14 -15.34
CA PRO A 71 -50.38 6.00 -14.28
C PRO A 71 -51.29 7.25 -14.20
N PRO A 72 -52.54 7.09 -13.70
CA PRO A 72 -53.49 8.19 -13.60
C PRO A 72 -53.14 9.20 -12.49
N LEU A 73 -53.54 10.44 -12.76
CA LEU A 73 -53.37 11.64 -11.94
C LEU A 73 -53.94 11.46 -10.53
N ARG A 74 -53.10 11.68 -9.51
CA ARG A 74 -53.51 11.78 -8.11
C ARG A 74 -54.34 13.05 -7.89
N SER A 75 -55.51 12.86 -7.31
CA SER A 75 -56.40 13.92 -6.84
C SER A 75 -55.78 14.69 -5.67
N LEU A 76 -55.84 16.02 -5.78
CA LEU A 76 -55.56 16.98 -4.71
C LEU A 76 -56.52 16.75 -3.53
N ARG A 77 -56.01 16.18 -2.43
CA ARG A 77 -56.66 16.24 -1.12
C ARG A 77 -55.96 17.25 -0.22
N ARG A 78 -56.84 17.95 0.50
CA ARG A 78 -56.65 19.15 1.33
C ARG A 78 -55.58 18.97 2.40
N ARG A 79 -54.81 20.06 2.60
CA ARG A 79 -53.94 20.29 3.76
C ARG A 79 -54.76 20.29 5.06
N PRO A 80 -54.32 19.57 6.10
CA PRO A 80 -54.61 19.93 7.47
C PRO A 80 -53.42 20.68 8.09
N HIS A 81 -53.75 21.80 8.73
CA HIS A 81 -53.12 22.44 9.88
C HIS A 81 -51.65 22.14 10.20
N LEU A 82 -50.79 23.17 10.11
CA LEU A 82 -49.51 23.22 10.79
C LEU A 82 -49.71 22.96 12.29
N GLN A 83 -49.13 21.87 12.79
CA GLN A 83 -48.71 21.75 14.18
C GLN A 83 -47.19 21.93 14.21
N ILE A 84 -46.76 22.92 14.98
CA ILE A 84 -45.37 23.22 15.26
C ILE A 84 -44.83 22.06 16.13
N PRO A 85 -43.77 21.34 15.71
CA PRO A 85 -43.17 20.32 16.56
C PRO A 85 -42.50 20.98 17.77
N PRO A 86 -42.58 20.37 18.97
CA PRO A 86 -41.87 20.87 20.13
C PRO A 86 -40.36 20.83 19.88
N HIS A 87 -39.67 21.86 20.36
CA HIS A 87 -38.23 22.06 20.23
C HIS A 87 -37.44 20.77 20.47
N ARG A 88 -36.73 20.32 19.44
CA ARG A 88 -35.70 19.30 19.54
C ARG A 88 -34.58 19.86 20.42
N PRO A 89 -34.22 19.22 21.54
CA PRO A 89 -33.06 19.65 22.30
C PRO A 89 -31.81 19.52 21.42
N LEU A 90 -30.97 20.55 21.44
CA LEU A 90 -29.63 20.52 20.86
C LEU A 90 -28.88 19.34 21.48
N ASN A 91 -28.65 18.29 20.69
CA ASN A 91 -27.76 17.21 21.04
C ASN A 91 -26.35 17.79 21.16
N HIS A 92 -25.95 18.12 22.39
CA HIS A 92 -24.54 18.27 22.71
C HIS A 92 -23.88 16.90 22.47
N PRO A 93 -22.74 16.84 21.76
CA PRO A 93 -22.03 15.58 21.58
C PRO A 93 -21.65 15.04 22.96
N THR A 94 -22.21 13.89 23.32
CA THR A 94 -21.85 13.17 24.53
C THR A 94 -20.37 12.81 24.46
N LYS A 95 -19.67 12.82 25.61
CA LYS A 95 -18.27 12.38 25.72
C LYS A 95 -18.02 11.00 25.10
N SER A 96 -19.05 10.15 24.98
CA SER A 96 -19.00 8.86 24.28
C SER A 96 -18.70 8.96 22.78
N SER A 97 -19.19 10.03 22.11
CA SER A 97 -18.92 10.29 20.69
C SER A 97 -17.46 10.69 20.49
N ILE A 98 -16.90 11.50 21.39
CA ILE A 98 -15.50 11.92 21.33
C ILE A 98 -14.57 10.73 21.57
N THR A 99 -14.90 9.82 22.50
CA THR A 99 -14.14 8.57 22.69
C THR A 99 -14.27 7.60 21.51
N ALA A 100 -15.41 7.54 20.81
CA ALA A 100 -15.55 6.75 19.59
C ALA A 100 -14.75 7.35 18.41
N SER A 101 -14.67 8.69 18.33
CA SER A 101 -13.86 9.42 17.34
C SER A 101 -12.35 9.32 17.61
N ILE A 102 -11.93 9.20 18.86
CA ILE A 102 -10.52 9.03 19.26
C ILE A 102 -10.08 7.56 19.17
N SER A 103 -11.02 6.61 19.15
CA SER A 103 -10.75 5.16 19.25
C SER A 103 -10.02 4.51 18.06
N ARG A 104 -9.80 5.17 16.91
CA ARG A 104 -9.15 4.51 15.76
C ARG A 104 -8.15 5.38 14.99
N LEU A 105 -7.41 6.22 15.69
CA LEU A 105 -6.04 6.54 15.29
C LEU A 105 -5.14 5.58 16.04
N LEU A 106 -5.02 4.34 15.55
CA LEU A 106 -4.05 3.42 16.11
C LEU A 106 -2.71 3.70 15.43
N MET A 107 -1.74 4.05 16.27
CA MET A 107 -0.35 4.09 15.83
C MET A 107 0.08 2.64 15.59
N GLU A 108 0.13 2.21 14.34
CA GLU A 108 0.72 0.92 13.97
C GLU A 108 2.23 1.02 14.22
N VAL A 109 2.78 0.02 14.91
CA VAL A 109 4.20 -0.09 15.20
C VAL A 109 4.68 -1.47 14.79
N GLU A 110 5.59 -1.53 13.84
CA GLU A 110 6.07 -2.79 13.25
C GLU A 110 7.59 -2.81 13.10
N VAL A 111 8.18 -3.98 13.29
CA VAL A 111 9.55 -4.26 12.88
C VAL A 111 9.55 -4.52 11.37
N LYS A 112 10.48 -3.91 10.62
CA LYS A 112 10.66 -4.11 9.17
C LYS A 112 12.13 -4.39 8.85
N LEU A 113 12.40 -5.61 8.40
CA LEU A 113 13.74 -6.06 8.01
C LEU A 113 13.75 -6.51 6.55
N ARG A 114 14.78 -6.12 5.81
CA ARG A 114 14.97 -6.51 4.42
C ARG A 114 15.82 -7.76 4.32
N LEU A 115 15.40 -8.69 3.48
CA LEU A 115 16.21 -9.83 3.04
C LEU A 115 16.89 -9.49 1.71
N PRO A 116 18.16 -9.87 1.52
CA PRO A 116 18.94 -9.40 0.36
C PRO A 116 18.48 -10.01 -0.96
N ASN A 117 17.94 -11.23 -0.94
CA ASN A 117 17.61 -11.97 -2.16
C ASN A 117 16.64 -13.13 -1.90
N LYS A 118 16.22 -13.78 -2.99
CA LYS A 118 15.32 -14.93 -2.99
C LYS A 118 15.84 -16.12 -2.17
N SER A 119 17.15 -16.36 -2.15
CA SER A 119 17.74 -17.48 -1.42
C SER A 119 17.60 -17.29 0.09
N ALA A 120 17.89 -16.08 0.60
CA ALA A 120 17.66 -15.72 2.00
C ALA A 120 16.17 -15.87 2.40
N HIS A 121 15.27 -15.40 1.54
CA HIS A 121 13.82 -15.56 1.72
C HIS A 121 13.39 -17.04 1.77
N GLN A 122 13.82 -17.87 0.81
CA GLN A 122 13.49 -19.29 0.79
C GLN A 122 14.04 -20.04 2.00
N LYS A 123 15.26 -19.70 2.43
CA LYS A 123 15.88 -20.27 3.63
C LYS A 123 15.08 -19.92 4.88
N LEU A 124 14.59 -18.68 4.99
CA LEU A 124 13.72 -18.26 6.09
C LEU A 124 12.39 -19.00 6.09
N LEU A 125 11.71 -19.09 4.94
CA LEU A 125 10.45 -19.83 4.83
C LEU A 125 10.62 -21.30 5.23
N ALA A 126 11.73 -21.94 4.82
CA ALA A 126 12.02 -23.32 5.21
C ALA A 126 12.19 -23.45 6.74
N ALA A 127 12.94 -22.52 7.36
CA ALA A 127 13.16 -22.51 8.82
C ALA A 127 11.87 -22.24 9.61
N LEU A 128 10.96 -21.43 9.08
CA LEU A 128 9.67 -21.10 9.71
C LEU A 128 8.54 -22.05 9.35
N SER A 129 8.74 -23.00 8.42
CA SER A 129 7.68 -23.88 7.92
C SER A 129 6.82 -24.59 8.98
N PRO A 130 7.34 -25.00 10.16
CA PRO A 130 6.50 -25.60 11.21
C PRO A 130 5.48 -24.65 11.84
N PHE A 131 5.62 -23.33 11.62
CA PHE A 131 4.83 -22.27 12.24
C PHE A 131 3.88 -21.59 11.23
N HIS A 132 3.76 -22.14 10.02
CA HIS A 132 2.97 -21.52 8.96
C HIS A 132 1.48 -21.49 9.33
N ALA A 133 0.88 -20.30 9.21
CA ALA A 133 -0.53 -20.06 9.50
C ALA A 133 -1.32 -19.80 8.22
N ALA A 134 -0.82 -18.95 7.32
CA ALA A 134 -1.53 -18.58 6.10
C ALA A 134 -0.60 -18.08 4.99
N THR A 135 -1.10 -18.07 3.75
CA THR A 135 -0.48 -17.38 2.63
C THR A 135 -1.53 -16.52 1.93
N HIS A 136 -1.23 -15.24 1.77
CA HIS A 136 -2.10 -14.26 1.13
C HIS A 136 -1.50 -13.75 -0.17
N HIS A 137 -2.32 -13.78 -1.23
CA HIS A 137 -1.98 -13.18 -2.52
C HIS A 137 -2.59 -11.79 -2.59
N GLN A 138 -1.75 -10.78 -2.43
CA GLN A 138 -2.17 -9.39 -2.34
C GLN A 138 -1.85 -8.63 -3.62
N HIS A 139 -2.78 -7.80 -4.06
CA HIS A 139 -2.55 -6.78 -5.07
C HIS A 139 -2.84 -5.41 -4.47
N ASN A 140 -1.81 -4.59 -4.34
CA ASN A 140 -1.89 -3.27 -3.72
C ASN A 140 -1.95 -2.22 -4.82
N THR A 141 -3.03 -1.45 -4.89
CA THR A 141 -3.16 -0.28 -5.77
C THR A 141 -3.25 1.00 -4.94
N PHE A 142 -2.70 2.10 -5.48
CA PHE A 142 -2.53 3.34 -4.73
C PHE A 142 -3.21 4.50 -5.45
N TYR A 143 -3.71 5.44 -4.66
CA TYR A 143 -4.47 6.58 -5.15
C TYR A 143 -4.01 7.86 -4.46
N ASP A 144 -4.16 8.96 -5.17
CA ASP A 144 -3.92 10.31 -4.64
C ASP A 144 -4.94 11.27 -5.26
N GLY A 145 -4.99 12.49 -4.75
CA GLY A 145 -5.69 13.56 -5.43
C GLY A 145 -4.95 14.01 -6.69
N SER A 146 -5.67 14.67 -7.59
CA SER A 146 -5.12 15.15 -8.87
C SER A 146 -3.94 16.13 -8.72
N ALA A 147 -3.78 16.77 -7.56
CA ALA A 147 -2.70 17.69 -7.24
C ALA A 147 -1.69 17.10 -6.21
N ALA A 148 -1.69 15.78 -6.02
CA ALA A 148 -0.83 15.07 -5.07
C ALA A 148 -1.07 15.51 -3.60
N GLU A 149 -2.33 15.74 -3.24
CA GLU A 149 -2.80 16.22 -1.95
C GLU A 149 -2.42 15.30 -0.78
N LEU A 150 -2.39 13.98 -0.96
CA LEU A 150 -1.94 13.03 0.06
C LEU A 150 -0.42 13.01 0.13
N SER A 151 0.25 12.82 -1.01
CA SER A 151 1.71 12.71 -1.06
C SER A 151 2.41 13.95 -0.48
N SER A 152 1.89 15.15 -0.76
CA SER A 152 2.40 16.42 -0.21
C SER A 152 2.29 16.52 1.31
N ARG A 153 1.42 15.72 1.93
CA ARG A 153 1.20 15.64 3.38
C ARG A 153 1.60 14.29 3.97
N ARG A 154 2.49 13.56 3.28
CA ARG A 154 3.04 12.26 3.73
C ARG A 154 1.94 11.24 4.07
N ALA A 155 0.85 11.26 3.30
CA ALA A 155 -0.23 10.30 3.39
C ALA A 155 -0.27 9.40 2.14
N VAL A 156 -0.79 8.19 2.33
CA VAL A 156 -0.91 7.16 1.29
C VAL A 156 -2.28 6.53 1.40
N LEU A 157 -3.06 6.59 0.33
CA LEU A 157 -4.32 5.85 0.20
C LEU A 157 -4.08 4.61 -0.65
N ARG A 158 -4.48 3.45 -0.13
CA ARG A 158 -4.30 2.15 -0.76
C ARG A 158 -5.62 1.39 -0.82
N LEU A 159 -5.88 0.73 -1.94
CA LEU A 159 -6.76 -0.44 -1.99
C LEU A 159 -5.90 -1.70 -2.03
N ARG A 160 -6.11 -2.61 -1.09
CA ARG A 160 -5.47 -3.93 -1.08
C ARG A 160 -6.51 -4.99 -1.42
N PHE A 161 -6.29 -5.70 -2.51
CA PHE A 161 -7.10 -6.87 -2.89
C PHE A 161 -6.41 -8.13 -2.39
N HIS A 162 -7.12 -8.96 -1.66
CA HIS A 162 -6.74 -10.34 -1.41
C HIS A 162 -7.42 -11.21 -2.46
N GLU A 163 -6.63 -11.86 -3.31
CA GLU A 163 -7.08 -12.55 -4.53
C GLU A 163 -7.37 -14.05 -4.31
N GLU A 164 -7.67 -14.50 -3.08
CA GLU A 164 -8.04 -15.90 -2.84
C GLU A 164 -9.37 -16.25 -3.57
N PRO A 165 -9.43 -17.37 -4.32
CA PRO A 165 -10.58 -17.68 -5.17
C PRO A 165 -11.93 -17.76 -4.44
N ASP A 166 -11.93 -18.29 -3.22
CA ASP A 166 -13.16 -18.63 -2.50
C ASP A 166 -13.74 -17.45 -1.71
N ARG A 167 -12.88 -16.52 -1.29
CA ARG A 167 -13.28 -15.40 -0.43
C ARG A 167 -12.41 -14.17 -0.68
N PRO A 168 -12.53 -13.53 -1.85
CA PRO A 168 -11.76 -12.34 -2.15
C PRO A 168 -12.16 -11.21 -1.21
N LYS A 169 -11.17 -10.44 -0.75
CA LYS A 169 -11.39 -9.29 0.15
C LYS A 169 -10.77 -8.02 -0.43
N CYS A 170 -11.34 -6.88 -0.08
CA CYS A 170 -10.75 -5.58 -0.41
C CYS A 170 -10.68 -4.72 0.84
N PHE A 171 -9.53 -4.12 1.08
CA PHE A 171 -9.30 -3.20 2.18
C PHE A 171 -8.92 -1.83 1.64
N VAL A 172 -9.57 -0.79 2.15
CA VAL A 172 -9.14 0.59 1.96
C VAL A 172 -8.32 1.01 3.17
N THR A 173 -7.11 1.49 2.93
CA THR A 173 -6.15 1.87 3.96
C THR A 173 -5.70 3.31 3.73
N LEU A 174 -5.79 4.15 4.75
CA LEU A 174 -5.09 5.43 4.82
C LEU A 174 -3.92 5.29 5.80
N LYS A 175 -2.70 5.45 5.31
CA LYS A 175 -1.50 5.56 6.14
C LYS A 175 -0.99 7.00 6.12
N ALA A 176 -0.72 7.61 7.27
CA ALA A 176 -0.22 8.99 7.38
C ALA A 176 0.95 9.08 8.37
N ASN A 177 1.77 10.14 8.24
CA ASN A 177 2.84 10.50 9.17
C ASN A 177 3.86 9.38 9.44
N ALA A 178 4.08 8.48 8.47
CA ALA A 178 4.98 7.34 8.62
C ALA A 178 6.41 7.76 8.95
N VAL A 179 6.99 7.14 9.97
CA VAL A 179 8.41 7.25 10.35
C VAL A 179 9.01 5.84 10.36
N LEU A 180 10.07 5.64 9.58
CA LEU A 180 10.83 4.39 9.55
C LEU A 180 12.28 4.70 9.91
N ALA A 181 12.73 4.15 11.03
CA ALA A 181 14.10 4.32 11.51
C ALA A 181 14.54 3.05 12.23
N ASN A 182 15.80 2.64 12.01
CA ASN A 182 16.39 1.46 12.64
C ASN A 182 15.51 0.21 12.52
N GLY A 183 14.93 -0.03 11.34
CA GLY A 183 14.06 -1.19 11.09
C GLY A 183 12.76 -1.20 11.89
N VAL A 184 12.32 -0.06 12.44
CA VAL A 184 11.02 0.06 13.12
C VAL A 184 10.20 1.15 12.44
N SER A 185 9.02 0.79 11.95
CA SER A 185 8.04 1.70 11.37
C SER A 185 7.00 2.08 12.41
N ARG A 186 6.60 3.35 12.37
CA ARG A 186 5.49 3.91 13.16
C ARG A 186 4.63 4.72 12.20
N VAL A 187 3.36 4.34 12.04
CA VAL A 187 2.47 4.95 11.04
C VAL A 187 1.04 5.07 11.54
N GLU A 188 0.45 6.26 11.38
CA GLU A 188 -0.97 6.42 11.68
C GLU A 188 -1.72 5.67 10.60
N GLU A 189 -2.38 4.59 10.99
CA GLU A 189 -3.11 3.77 10.05
C GLU A 189 -4.59 3.77 10.36
N ASP A 190 -5.35 3.86 9.28
CA ASP A 190 -6.77 3.66 9.31
C ASP A 190 -7.22 2.73 8.19
N GLU A 191 -7.68 1.53 8.55
CA GLU A 191 -8.07 0.49 7.59
C GLU A 191 -9.53 0.06 7.76
N GLU A 192 -10.18 -0.22 6.64
CA GLU A 192 -11.57 -0.67 6.59
C GLU A 192 -11.74 -1.69 5.46
N GLU A 193 -12.40 -2.81 5.75
CA GLU A 193 -12.82 -3.76 4.71
C GLU A 193 -14.00 -3.15 3.93
N VAL A 194 -13.92 -3.20 2.61
CA VAL A 194 -14.98 -2.77 1.68
C VAL A 194 -15.37 -3.93 0.78
N ASP A 195 -16.57 -3.85 0.20
CA ASP A 195 -17.00 -4.86 -0.77
C ASP A 195 -16.01 -4.96 -1.93
N TYR A 196 -15.63 -6.20 -2.27
CA TYR A 196 -14.63 -6.47 -3.29
C TYR A 196 -15.02 -5.90 -4.66
N SER A 197 -16.30 -6.00 -5.03
CA SER A 197 -16.79 -5.50 -6.31
C SER A 197 -16.75 -3.97 -6.38
N ILE A 198 -17.02 -3.29 -5.26
CA ILE A 198 -16.85 -1.83 -5.13
C ILE A 198 -15.37 -1.46 -5.30
N GLY A 199 -14.47 -2.14 -4.61
CA GLY A 199 -13.03 -1.92 -4.73
C GLY A 199 -12.55 -2.10 -6.17
N LYS A 200 -12.98 -3.15 -6.86
CA LYS A 200 -12.66 -3.39 -8.29
C LYS A 200 -13.18 -2.29 -9.19
N ALA A 201 -14.43 -1.85 -8.99
CA ALA A 201 -15.01 -0.75 -9.74
C ALA A 201 -14.23 0.56 -9.53
N CYS A 202 -13.73 0.83 -8.31
CA CYS A 202 -12.87 1.97 -8.00
C CYS A 202 -11.47 1.83 -8.63
N SER A 203 -10.94 0.62 -8.72
CA SER A 203 -9.66 0.37 -9.40
C SER A 203 -9.72 0.65 -10.90
N GLU A 204 -10.83 0.28 -11.54
CA GLU A 204 -11.09 0.58 -12.95
C GLU A 204 -11.41 2.06 -13.20
N ASN A 205 -12.13 2.70 -12.26
CA ASN A 205 -12.43 4.12 -12.31
C ASN A 205 -12.22 4.77 -10.93
N PRO A 206 -11.04 5.38 -10.69
CA PRO A 206 -10.69 5.99 -9.41
C PRO A 206 -11.68 7.03 -8.92
N GLN A 207 -12.42 7.69 -9.82
CA GLN A 207 -13.40 8.71 -9.46
C GLN A 207 -14.56 8.16 -8.62
N LYS A 208 -14.81 6.85 -8.65
CA LYS A 208 -15.85 6.20 -7.83
C LYS A 208 -15.50 6.17 -6.34
N LEU A 209 -14.23 6.37 -5.96
CA LEU A 209 -13.81 6.40 -4.55
C LEU A 209 -14.59 7.45 -3.74
N LYS A 210 -14.98 8.57 -4.36
CA LYS A 210 -15.75 9.63 -3.68
C LYS A 210 -17.17 9.21 -3.28
N ASP A 211 -17.71 8.18 -3.93
CA ASP A 211 -19.10 7.72 -3.78
C ASP A 211 -19.21 6.50 -2.85
N VAL A 212 -18.08 5.97 -2.39
CA VAL A 212 -18.03 4.82 -1.47
C VAL A 212 -18.34 5.31 -0.05
N ASP A 213 -19.34 4.71 0.59
CA ASP A 213 -19.60 4.90 2.01
C ASP A 213 -18.54 4.14 2.83
N SER A 214 -17.42 4.82 3.08
CA SER A 214 -16.29 4.34 3.84
C SER A 214 -15.86 5.42 4.82
N ARG A 215 -15.61 5.04 6.07
CA ARG A 215 -15.10 5.98 7.07
C ARG A 215 -13.69 6.47 6.71
N VAL A 216 -12.87 5.61 6.12
CA VAL A 216 -11.50 5.95 5.70
C VAL A 216 -11.54 6.97 4.57
N LEU A 217 -12.40 6.76 3.56
CA LEU A 217 -12.53 7.70 2.44
C LEU A 217 -13.19 9.02 2.85
N ARG A 218 -14.13 8.98 3.80
CA ARG A 218 -14.65 10.21 4.43
C ARG A 218 -13.55 10.99 5.14
N ARG A 219 -12.69 10.32 5.91
CA ARG A 219 -11.52 10.92 6.56
C ARG A 219 -10.56 11.53 5.54
N VAL A 220 -10.27 10.83 4.44
CA VAL A 220 -9.45 11.36 3.33
C VAL A 220 -10.06 12.67 2.80
N LYS A 221 -11.37 12.72 2.56
CA LYS A 221 -12.03 13.94 2.09
C LYS A 221 -11.95 15.07 3.12
N GLU A 222 -12.26 14.79 4.38
CA GLU A 222 -12.35 15.80 5.44
C GLU A 222 -10.98 16.36 5.85
N GLU A 223 -9.97 15.51 6.01
CA GLU A 223 -8.62 15.92 6.43
C GLU A 223 -7.76 16.41 5.27
N PHE A 224 -7.97 15.85 4.06
CA PHE A 224 -7.12 16.12 2.90
C PHE A 224 -7.81 16.96 1.81
N GLY A 225 -9.11 17.18 1.86
CA GLY A 225 -9.82 18.05 0.90
C GLY A 225 -9.81 17.49 -0.53
N ILE A 226 -9.77 16.16 -0.68
CA ILE A 226 -9.68 15.52 -2.00
C ILE A 226 -11.07 15.43 -2.65
N GLU A 227 -11.20 16.03 -3.82
CA GLU A 227 -12.44 16.03 -4.61
C GLU A 227 -12.37 15.13 -5.85
N SER A 228 -11.17 14.79 -6.32
CA SER A 228 -10.97 13.90 -7.46
C SER A 228 -9.74 13.02 -7.26
N TYR A 229 -9.82 11.76 -7.71
CA TYR A 229 -8.79 10.76 -7.47
C TYR A 229 -8.10 10.31 -8.76
N VAL A 230 -6.80 10.08 -8.69
CA VAL A 230 -6.01 9.45 -9.74
C VAL A 230 -5.43 8.14 -9.23
N SER A 231 -5.30 7.15 -10.12
CA SER A 231 -4.56 5.93 -9.82
C SER A 231 -3.07 6.18 -10.01
N LEU A 232 -2.28 5.77 -9.03
CA LEU A 232 -0.81 5.79 -9.10
C LEU A 232 -0.23 4.47 -9.62
N GLY A 233 -1.08 3.47 -9.91
CA GLY A 233 -0.67 2.10 -10.18
C GLY A 233 -0.54 1.26 -8.91
N GLY A 234 0.20 0.15 -8.99
CA GLY A 234 0.29 -0.81 -7.91
C GLY A 234 1.35 -1.89 -8.11
N PHE A 235 1.41 -2.82 -7.16
CA PHE A 235 2.30 -3.98 -7.19
C PHE A 235 1.68 -5.18 -6.48
N LYS A 236 2.21 -6.37 -6.77
CA LYS A 236 1.78 -7.62 -6.11
C LYS A 236 2.67 -7.94 -4.93
N ASN A 237 2.08 -8.59 -3.92
CA ASN A 237 2.79 -9.12 -2.76
C ASN A 237 2.27 -10.51 -2.43
N VAL A 238 3.16 -11.46 -2.21
CA VAL A 238 2.82 -12.75 -1.60
C VAL A 238 3.29 -12.69 -0.16
N ARG A 239 2.34 -12.76 0.77
CA ARG A 239 2.60 -12.70 2.21
C ARG A 239 2.42 -14.07 2.82
N ASN A 240 3.45 -14.59 3.48
CA ASN A 240 3.35 -15.78 4.30
C ASN A 240 3.29 -15.37 5.78
N VAL A 241 2.26 -15.81 6.48
CA VAL A 241 2.02 -15.50 7.88
C VAL A 241 2.43 -16.69 8.73
N PHE A 242 3.17 -16.44 9.81
CA PHE A 242 3.66 -17.45 10.74
C PHE A 242 3.36 -17.06 12.18
N GLU A 243 2.85 -18.00 12.97
CA GLU A 243 2.68 -17.86 14.41
C GLU A 243 3.92 -18.41 15.13
N TRP A 244 4.85 -17.53 15.49
CA TRP A 244 6.16 -17.94 15.98
C TRP A 244 6.51 -17.23 17.28
N LYS A 245 6.85 -18.00 18.33
CA LYS A 245 7.23 -17.48 19.66
C LYS A 245 6.23 -16.44 20.23
N GLY A 246 4.94 -16.62 19.96
CA GLY A 246 3.89 -15.73 20.45
C GLY A 246 3.77 -14.39 19.71
N VAL A 247 4.43 -14.24 18.55
CA VAL A 247 4.24 -13.12 17.63
C VAL A 247 3.80 -13.62 16.26
N GLU A 248 3.18 -12.73 15.48
CA GLU A 248 2.84 -12.97 14.08
C GLU A 248 3.96 -12.40 13.19
N LEU A 249 4.60 -13.26 12.41
CA LEU A 249 5.58 -12.84 11.41
C LEU A 249 4.95 -12.83 10.02
N GLU A 250 5.12 -11.73 9.30
CA GLU A 250 4.72 -11.62 7.90
C GLU A 250 5.98 -11.62 7.02
N ILE A 251 6.15 -12.67 6.22
CA ILE A 251 7.27 -12.82 5.29
C ILE A 251 6.77 -12.50 3.89
N ASP A 252 7.22 -11.37 3.37
CA ASP A 252 6.75 -10.78 2.12
C ASP A 252 7.71 -11.05 0.96
N GLN A 253 7.13 -11.45 -0.17
CA GLN A 253 7.72 -11.34 -1.50
C GLN A 253 6.93 -10.32 -2.31
N VAL A 254 7.51 -9.14 -2.50
CA VAL A 254 6.94 -8.06 -3.30
C VAL A 254 7.47 -8.11 -4.71
N SER A 255 6.57 -8.11 -5.69
CA SER A 255 6.91 -8.08 -7.11
C SER A 255 6.54 -6.73 -7.72
N TYR A 256 7.56 -5.94 -8.03
CA TYR A 256 7.47 -4.72 -8.82
C TYR A 256 7.81 -5.01 -10.29
N GLU A 257 7.50 -4.08 -11.20
CA GLU A 257 7.92 -4.20 -12.61
C GLU A 257 9.45 -4.18 -12.79
N PHE A 258 10.17 -3.55 -11.85
CA PHE A 258 11.61 -3.40 -11.86
C PHE A 258 12.36 -4.42 -10.98
N GLY A 259 11.67 -5.44 -10.48
CA GLY A 259 12.27 -6.56 -9.75
C GLY A 259 11.54 -6.93 -8.46
N ASP A 260 12.02 -7.99 -7.82
CA ASP A 260 11.46 -8.51 -6.57
C ASP A 260 12.18 -7.95 -5.33
N MET A 261 11.44 -7.79 -4.24
CA MET A 261 11.94 -7.42 -2.92
C MET A 261 11.39 -8.38 -1.86
N TYR A 262 12.19 -8.63 -0.83
CA TYR A 262 11.86 -9.55 0.25
C TYR A 262 11.96 -8.85 1.59
N GLU A 263 10.94 -8.97 2.42
CA GLU A 263 10.84 -8.24 3.71
C GLU A 263 10.23 -9.13 4.79
N ILE A 264 10.60 -8.87 6.04
CA ILE A 264 10.00 -9.41 7.25
C ILE A 264 9.29 -8.24 7.93
N GLU A 265 8.02 -8.40 8.21
CA GLU A 265 7.23 -7.49 9.05
C GLU A 265 6.74 -8.21 10.31
N CYS A 266 6.63 -7.49 11.42
CA CYS A 266 6.05 -8.00 12.65
C CYS A 266 5.51 -6.82 13.48
N GLU A 267 4.18 -6.70 13.60
CA GLU A 267 3.54 -5.69 14.44
C GLU A 267 3.78 -6.01 15.92
N SER A 268 4.18 -5.01 16.71
CA SER A 268 4.41 -5.21 18.14
C SER A 268 4.39 -3.91 18.93
N VAL A 269 3.86 -3.99 20.15
CA VAL A 269 4.00 -2.95 21.19
C VAL A 269 5.39 -2.92 21.83
N GLU A 270 6.20 -3.97 21.64
CA GLU A 270 7.60 -4.08 22.12
C GLU A 270 8.58 -4.26 20.93
N PRO A 271 8.65 -3.32 19.97
CA PRO A 271 9.33 -3.54 18.68
C PRO A 271 10.82 -3.85 18.82
N GLU A 272 11.53 -3.22 19.77
CA GLU A 272 12.98 -3.45 19.94
C GLU A 272 13.29 -4.86 20.45
N LYS A 273 12.45 -5.38 21.37
CA LYS A 273 12.57 -6.73 21.90
C LYS A 273 12.25 -7.76 20.82
N VAL A 274 11.15 -7.57 20.09
CA VAL A 274 10.75 -8.45 18.99
C VAL A 274 11.80 -8.44 17.88
N LYS A 275 12.32 -7.27 17.50
CA LYS A 275 13.44 -7.15 16.56
C LYS A 275 14.66 -7.93 17.04
N GLY A 276 15.02 -7.82 18.32
CA GLY A 276 16.10 -8.62 18.92
C GLY A 276 15.90 -10.12 18.70
N ILE A 277 14.71 -10.63 19.04
CA ILE A 277 14.36 -12.05 18.90
C ILE A 277 14.39 -12.52 17.44
N ILE A 278 13.84 -11.73 16.51
CA ILE A 278 13.87 -12.03 15.07
C ILE A 278 15.31 -12.06 14.55
N THR A 279 16.10 -11.04 14.88
CA THR A 279 17.47 -10.92 14.37
C THR A 279 18.43 -11.97 14.94
N GLU A 280 18.21 -12.44 16.17
CA GLU A 280 18.92 -13.58 16.75
C GLU A 280 18.59 -14.86 15.96
N PHE A 281 17.32 -15.13 15.72
CA PHE A 281 16.89 -16.29 14.91
C PHE A 281 17.48 -16.26 13.49
N LEU A 282 17.52 -15.10 12.84
CA LEU A 282 18.14 -14.95 11.52
C LEU A 282 19.64 -15.27 11.56
N LYS A 283 20.36 -14.82 12.60
CA LYS A 283 21.79 -15.11 12.77
C LYS A 283 22.05 -16.60 13.00
N GLU A 284 21.29 -17.23 13.89
CA GLU A 284 21.40 -18.68 14.18
C GLU A 284 21.19 -19.53 12.92
N ASN A 285 20.30 -19.09 12.04
CA ASN A 285 20.04 -19.77 10.78
C ASN A 285 20.97 -19.31 9.64
N GLY A 286 21.92 -18.40 9.88
CA GLY A 286 22.82 -17.86 8.86
C GLY A 286 22.04 -17.21 7.70
N ILE A 287 21.04 -16.39 8.04
CA ILE A 287 20.22 -15.63 7.09
C ILE A 287 20.64 -14.16 7.20
N GLU A 288 21.15 -13.62 6.10
CA GLU A 288 21.49 -12.21 5.99
C GLU A 288 20.24 -11.33 5.98
N TYR A 289 20.33 -10.17 6.62
CA TYR A 289 19.27 -9.16 6.65
C TYR A 289 19.86 -7.76 6.85
N SER A 290 19.04 -6.74 6.61
CA SER A 290 19.31 -5.35 6.99
C SER A 290 18.03 -4.66 7.47
N ASP A 291 18.17 -3.49 8.09
CA ASP A 291 17.01 -2.67 8.40
C ASP A 291 16.37 -2.14 7.12
N SER A 292 15.05 -2.23 7.03
CA SER A 292 14.34 -1.54 5.95
C SER A 292 14.44 -0.03 6.15
N VAL A 293 14.83 0.69 5.10
CA VAL A 293 15.02 2.15 5.11
C VAL A 293 13.96 2.91 4.32
N LYS A 294 13.11 2.20 3.56
CA LYS A 294 12.01 2.75 2.77
C LYS A 294 10.82 1.81 2.84
N SER A 295 9.61 2.37 2.82
CA SER A 295 8.40 1.56 2.68
C SER A 295 8.26 0.99 1.27
N LYS A 296 7.48 -0.10 1.13
CA LYS A 296 7.14 -0.69 -0.18
C LYS A 296 6.57 0.34 -1.16
N PHE A 297 5.69 1.23 -0.69
CA PHE A 297 5.16 2.32 -1.51
C PHE A 297 6.23 3.33 -1.93
N ALA A 298 7.13 3.73 -1.04
CA ALA A 298 8.22 4.64 -1.38
C ALA A 298 9.17 4.03 -2.44
N ILE A 299 9.41 2.73 -2.37
CA ILE A 299 10.20 1.98 -3.37
C ILE A 299 9.46 1.93 -4.71
N PHE A 300 8.17 1.58 -4.69
CA PHE A 300 7.31 1.62 -5.88
C PHE A 300 7.36 2.98 -6.60
N ARG A 301 7.19 4.07 -5.85
CA ARG A 301 7.24 5.44 -6.41
C ARG A 301 8.62 5.84 -6.93
N ALA A 302 9.70 5.27 -6.39
CA ALA A 302 11.05 5.52 -6.87
C ALA A 302 11.38 4.78 -8.18
N GLY A 303 10.62 3.74 -8.55
CA GLY A 303 10.82 3.00 -9.79
C GLY A 303 12.11 2.17 -9.84
N MET A 304 12.73 1.89 -8.69
CA MET A 304 13.98 1.14 -8.60
C MET A 304 14.12 0.48 -7.23
N LEU A 305 14.80 -0.68 -7.20
CA LEU A 305 15.13 -1.35 -5.95
C LEU A 305 16.13 -0.52 -5.13
N PRO A 306 16.04 -0.52 -3.79
CA PRO A 306 17.04 0.14 -2.96
C PRO A 306 18.37 -0.61 -3.08
N SER A 307 19.46 0.16 -3.25
CA SER A 307 20.85 -0.31 -3.21
C SER A 307 21.20 -0.94 -1.87
#